data_AF-A0A6H5H8G7-F1
#
_entry.id   AF-A0A6H5H8G7-F1
#
_cell.length_a   1.000
_cell.length_b   1.000
_cell.length_c   1.000
_cell.angle_alpha   90.00
_cell.angle_beta   90.00
_cell.angle_gamma   90.00
#
_symmetry.space_group_name_H-M   'P 1'
#
loop_
_entity.id
_entity.type
_entity.pdbx_description
1 polymer ?
#
loop_
_entity_poly.entity_id
_entity_poly.type
_entity_poly.pdbx_seq_one_letter_code
_entity_poly.pdbx_strand_id
1 'polypeptide(L)'
;MLDDKGNTAVYMLYMMTRIKSIAANSNVTPAQLAEAAKTEKIPVKHPKEWKLVKTLLRFNDELSKIVDDLCLHHLCEYLYDIATAFSEFYNACYCIERDAKD
;
A
#
# COMPACT_ATOMS: atom_id res chain seq x y z
N MET A 1 10.07 -10.70 17.37
CA MET A 1 8.75 -10.00 17.47
C MET A 1 8.88 -8.50 17.23
N LEU A 2 9.84 -7.82 17.85
CA LEU A 2 10.04 -6.35 17.73
C LEU A 2 11.10 -5.94 16.69
N ASP A 3 11.38 -6.83 15.73
CA ASP A 3 12.33 -6.53 14.66
C ASP A 3 11.71 -5.50 13.71
N ASP A 4 12.50 -4.52 13.28
CA ASP A 4 12.10 -3.47 12.35
C ASP A 4 12.07 -3.95 10.90
N LYS A 5 12.53 -5.17 10.64
CA LYS A 5 12.53 -5.85 9.35
C LYS A 5 11.77 -7.17 9.41
N GLY A 6 11.32 -7.61 8.24
CA GLY A 6 10.63 -8.90 8.08
C GLY A 6 9.14 -8.85 8.42
N ASN A 7 8.53 -10.02 8.60
CA ASN A 7 7.10 -10.18 8.86
C ASN A 7 6.79 -9.90 10.35
N THR A 8 6.84 -8.62 10.72
CA THR A 8 6.54 -8.13 12.06
C THR A 8 5.54 -6.99 12.03
N ALA A 9 4.80 -6.83 13.13
CA ALA A 9 3.91 -5.69 13.31
C ALA A 9 4.65 -4.35 13.25
N VAL A 10 5.90 -4.30 13.75
CA VAL A 10 6.74 -3.09 13.72
C VAL A 10 7.01 -2.65 12.28
N TYR A 11 7.40 -3.59 11.40
CA TYR A 11 7.60 -3.31 9.98
C TYR A 11 6.30 -2.85 9.31
N MET A 12 5.17 -3.52 9.57
CA MET A 12 3.87 -3.14 8.99
C MET A 12 3.43 -1.73 9.43
N LEU A 13 3.63 -1.36 10.70
CA LEU A 13 3.31 -0.04 11.24
C LEU A 13 4.20 1.06 10.62
N TYR A 14 5.48 0.76 10.40
CA TYR A 14 6.39 1.65 9.67
C TYR A 14 5.88 1.88 8.24
N MET A 15 5.51 0.82 7.53
CA MET A 15 4.99 0.93 6.15
C MET A 15 3.69 1.72 6.09
N MET A 16 2.76 1.49 7.03
CA MET A 16 1.52 2.27 7.14
C MET A 16 1.80 3.77 7.35
N THR A 17 2.78 4.10 8.20
CA THR A 17 3.18 5.49 8.44
C THR A 17 3.76 6.12 7.18
N ARG A 18 4.61 5.39 6.44
CA ARG A 18 5.18 5.85 5.16
C ARG A 18 4.10 6.15 4.13
N ILE A 19 3.08 5.29 4.00
CA ILE A 19 1.93 5.51 3.10
C ILE A 19 1.21 6.82 3.47
N LYS A 20 0.84 6.98 4.75
CA LYS A 20 0.15 8.19 5.23
C LYS A 20 0.97 9.46 5.05
N SER A 21 2.29 9.36 5.22
CA SER A 21 3.20 10.48 5.05
C SER A 21 3.23 11.01 3.61
N ILE A 22 2.98 10.18 2.59
CA ILE A 22 2.90 10.66 1.20
C ILE A 22 1.76 11.65 1.05
N ALA A 23 0.56 11.28 1.51
CA ALA A 23 -0.60 12.17 1.46
C ALA A 23 -0.38 13.44 2.30
N ALA A 24 0.26 13.31 3.47
CA ALA A 24 0.60 14.46 4.30
C ALA A 24 1.60 15.41 3.63
N ASN A 25 2.55 14.88 2.84
CA ASN A 25 3.58 15.66 2.16
C ASN A 25 3.16 16.18 0.78
N SER A 26 2.02 15.75 0.23
CA SER A 26 1.57 16.11 -1.11
C SER A 26 0.70 17.38 -1.14
N ASN A 27 0.50 18.07 -0.01
CA ASN A 27 -0.40 19.23 0.12
C ASN A 27 -1.85 18.96 -0.37
N VAL A 28 -2.31 17.71 -0.31
CA VAL A 28 -3.67 17.33 -0.71
C VAL A 28 -4.54 17.09 0.52
N THR A 29 -5.73 17.66 0.53
CA THR A 29 -6.71 17.43 1.60
C THR A 29 -7.42 16.08 1.44
N PRO A 30 -7.93 15.46 2.53
CA PRO A 30 -8.73 14.23 2.44
C PRO A 30 -9.95 14.35 1.51
N ALA A 31 -10.56 15.53 1.45
CA ALA A 31 -11.69 15.79 0.56
C ALA A 31 -11.29 15.77 -0.93
N GLN A 32 -10.14 16.38 -1.28
CA GLN A 32 -9.61 16.34 -2.65
C GLN A 32 -9.23 14.91 -3.07
N LEU A 33 -8.61 14.13 -2.17
CA LEU A 33 -8.31 12.72 -2.44
C LEU A 33 -9.59 11.90 -2.67
N ALA A 34 -10.63 12.11 -1.86
CA ALA A 34 -11.89 11.40 -2.00
C ALA A 34 -12.63 11.75 -3.30
N GLU A 35 -12.49 12.99 -3.77
CA GLU A 35 -13.07 13.40 -5.05
C GLU A 35 -12.28 12.83 -6.23
N ALA A 36 -10.95 12.94 -6.21
CA ALA A 36 -10.09 12.35 -7.24
C ALA A 36 -10.30 10.84 -7.38
N ALA A 37 -10.52 10.13 -6.27
CA ALA A 37 -10.81 8.68 -6.30
C ALA A 37 -12.09 8.31 -7.08
N LYS A 38 -13.03 9.25 -7.29
CA LYS A 38 -14.27 9.02 -8.06
C LYS A 38 -14.13 9.42 -9.53
N THR A 39 -13.38 10.48 -9.79
CA THR A 39 -13.33 11.11 -11.12
C THR A 39 -12.13 10.65 -11.94
N GLU A 40 -11.01 10.36 -11.29
CA GLU A 40 -9.76 10.04 -11.94
C GLU A 40 -9.60 8.53 -12.17
N LYS A 41 -9.07 8.18 -13.34
CA LYS A 41 -8.61 6.82 -13.61
C LYS A 41 -7.19 6.67 -13.09
N ILE A 42 -6.89 5.58 -12.41
CA ILE A 42 -5.53 5.26 -11.96
C ILE A 42 -4.77 4.61 -13.14
N PRO A 43 -3.81 5.30 -13.78
CA PRO A 43 -3.02 4.67 -14.84
C PRO A 43 -2.03 3.68 -14.22
N VAL A 44 -2.10 2.42 -14.63
CA VAL A 44 -1.19 1.37 -14.17
C VAL A 44 -0.28 0.99 -15.32
N LYS A 45 0.97 1.47 -15.30
CA LYS A 45 1.94 1.30 -16.40
C LYS A 45 3.15 0.48 -15.98
N HIS A 46 3.67 0.75 -14.78
CA HIS A 46 4.89 0.11 -14.32
C HIS A 46 4.60 -1.30 -13.75
N PRO A 47 5.46 -2.31 -13.98
CA PRO A 47 5.25 -3.66 -13.45
C PRO A 47 5.06 -3.71 -11.92
N LYS A 48 5.68 -2.78 -11.19
CA LYS A 48 5.53 -2.69 -9.72
C LYS A 48 4.18 -2.09 -9.28
N GLU A 49 3.62 -1.16 -10.07
CA GLU A 49 2.24 -0.69 -9.87
C GLU A 49 1.27 -1.85 -10.09
N TRP A 50 1.46 -2.60 -11.17
CA TRP A 50 0.65 -3.79 -11.47
C TRP A 50 0.72 -4.84 -10.36
N LYS A 51 1.90 -5.09 -9.79
CA LYS A 51 2.06 -6.00 -8.65
C LYS A 51 1.23 -5.52 -7.46
N LEU A 52 1.36 -4.24 -7.07
CA LEU A 52 0.63 -3.67 -5.94
C LEU A 52 -0.88 -3.73 -6.15
N VAL A 53 -1.39 -3.32 -7.31
CA VAL A 53 -2.83 -3.34 -7.63
C VAL A 53 -3.37 -4.77 -7.55
N LYS A 54 -2.68 -5.75 -8.13
CA LYS A 54 -3.10 -7.16 -8.06
C LYS A 54 -3.11 -7.66 -6.62
N THR A 55 -2.12 -7.30 -5.81
CA THR A 55 -2.12 -7.66 -4.38
C THR A 55 -3.34 -7.07 -3.69
N LEU A 56 -3.63 -5.77 -3.86
CA LEU A 56 -4.78 -5.13 -3.21
C LEU A 56 -6.14 -5.75 -3.61
N LEU A 57 -6.29 -6.18 -4.87
CA LEU A 57 -7.53 -6.79 -5.37
C LEU A 57 -7.79 -8.20 -4.81
N ARG A 58 -6.76 -8.88 -4.28
CA ARG A 58 -6.90 -10.21 -3.66
C ARG A 58 -7.59 -10.17 -2.30
N PHE A 59 -7.86 -8.98 -1.73
CA PHE A 59 -8.44 -8.87 -0.38
C PHE A 59 -9.71 -9.71 -0.19
N ASN A 60 -10.62 -9.68 -1.16
CA ASN A 60 -11.86 -10.45 -1.08
C ASN A 60 -11.60 -11.96 -1.07
N ASP A 61 -10.66 -12.43 -1.89
CA ASP A 61 -10.30 -13.85 -1.96
C ASP A 61 -9.67 -14.31 -0.63
N GLU A 62 -8.80 -13.49 -0.03
CA GLU A 62 -8.20 -13.82 1.27
C GLU A 62 -9.24 -13.80 2.40
N LEU A 63 -10.20 -12.87 2.38
CA LEU A 63 -11.31 -12.88 3.34
C LEU A 63 -12.18 -14.13 3.21
N SER A 64 -12.50 -14.55 1.97
CA SER A 64 -13.25 -15.79 1.75
C SER A 64 -12.53 -17.00 2.34
N LYS A 65 -11.22 -17.14 2.10
CA LYS A 65 -10.43 -18.23 2.69
C LYS A 65 -10.49 -18.23 4.21
N ILE A 66 -10.28 -17.07 4.85
CA ILE A 66 -10.29 -16.94 6.32
C ILE A 66 -11.65 -17.33 6.90
N VAL A 67 -12.75 -17.02 6.21
CA VAL A 67 -14.09 -17.42 6.67
C VAL A 67 -14.30 -18.93 6.52
N ASP A 68 -13.74 -19.54 5.47
CA ASP A 68 -13.88 -20.97 5.19
C ASP A 68 -13.02 -21.84 6.13
N ASP A 69 -11.78 -21.45 6.41
CA ASP A 69 -10.80 -22.24 7.18
C ASP A 69 -10.51 -21.71 8.60
N LEU A 70 -11.04 -20.53 8.96
CA LEU A 70 -10.83 -19.84 10.23
C LEU A 70 -9.36 -19.55 10.56
N CYS A 71 -8.49 -19.52 9.55
CA CYS A 71 -7.06 -19.34 9.70
C CYS A 71 -6.64 -17.88 9.53
N LEU A 72 -6.58 -17.14 10.65
CA LEU A 72 -6.20 -15.72 10.68
C LEU A 72 -4.79 -15.42 10.16
N HIS A 73 -3.89 -16.40 10.11
CA HIS A 73 -2.53 -16.18 9.60
C HIS A 73 -2.51 -15.77 8.13
N HIS A 74 -3.51 -16.16 7.33
CA HIS A 74 -3.68 -15.71 5.95
C HIS A 74 -3.82 -14.18 5.86
N LEU A 75 -4.51 -13.56 6.83
CA LEU A 75 -4.60 -12.10 6.89
C LEU A 75 -3.24 -11.47 7.18
N CYS A 76 -2.47 -12.04 8.11
CA CYS A 76 -1.14 -11.54 8.46
C CYS A 76 -0.18 -11.63 7.28
N GLU A 77 -0.20 -12.74 6.54
CA GLU A 77 0.57 -12.93 5.30
C GLU A 77 0.15 -11.93 4.23
N TYR A 78 -1.15 -11.75 4.02
CA TYR A 78 -1.68 -10.77 3.07
C TYR A 78 -1.24 -9.34 3.39
N LEU A 79 -1.29 -8.93 4.66
CA LEU A 79 -0.82 -7.61 5.09
C LEU A 79 0.69 -7.44 4.86
N TYR A 80 1.48 -8.50 5.06
CA TYR A 80 2.90 -8.49 4.77
C TYR A 80 3.20 -8.38 3.26
N ASP A 81 2.42 -9.08 2.44
CA ASP A 81 2.50 -9.00 0.98
C ASP A 81 2.20 -7.59 0.48
N ILE A 82 1.18 -6.92 1.04
CA ILE A 82 0.89 -5.50 0.73
C ILE A 82 2.08 -4.62 1.10
N ALA A 83 2.62 -4.76 2.31
CA ALA A 83 3.75 -3.96 2.78
C ALA A 83 4.97 -4.12 1.84
N THR A 84 5.27 -5.35 1.44
CA THR A 84 6.37 -5.68 0.53
C THR A 84 6.12 -5.12 -0.87
N ALA A 85 4.92 -5.35 -1.45
CA ALA A 85 4.56 -4.85 -2.77
C ALA A 85 4.57 -3.32 -2.83
N PHE A 86 4.10 -2.65 -1.76
CA PHE A 86 4.13 -1.19 -1.67
C PHE A 86 5.57 -0.67 -1.58
N SER A 87 6.44 -1.32 -0.79
CA SER A 87 7.86 -0.93 -0.71
C SER A 87 8.55 -1.01 -2.08
N GLU A 88 8.30 -2.06 -2.85
CA GLU A 88 8.81 -2.20 -4.22
C GLU A 88 8.25 -1.12 -5.17
N PHE A 89 6.95 -0.82 -5.07
CA PHE A 89 6.32 0.24 -5.85
C PHE A 89 6.95 1.60 -5.55
N TYR A 90 7.03 1.97 -4.28
CA TYR A 90 7.53 3.28 -3.86
C TYR A 90 9.00 3.51 -4.23
N ASN A 91 9.82 2.45 -4.20
CA ASN A 91 11.23 2.56 -4.60
C ASN A 91 11.41 2.68 -6.12
N ALA A 92 10.42 2.27 -6.92
CA ALA A 92 10.53 2.25 -8.38
C ALA A 92 9.74 3.37 -9.08
N CYS A 93 8.71 3.93 -8.42
CA CYS A 93 7.79 4.91 -9.00
C CYS A 93 7.73 6.15 -8.11
N TYR A 94 8.04 7.33 -8.66
CA TYR A 94 7.98 8.58 -7.92
C TYR A 94 6.54 8.99 -7.65
N CYS A 95 6.21 9.26 -6.37
CA CYS A 95 4.87 9.73 -5.97
C CYS A 95 4.79 11.25 -5.82
N ILE A 96 5.89 11.90 -5.44
CA ILE A 96 5.99 13.35 -5.26
C ILE A 96 7.31 13.77 -5.89
N GLU A 97 7.24 14.59 -6.93
CA GLU A 97 8.40 15.26 -7.50
C GLU A 97 8.45 16.68 -6.91
N ARG A 98 9.60 17.06 -6.35
CA ARG A 98 9.88 18.44 -5.96
C ARG A 98 10.87 18.97 -6.97
N ASP A 99 10.48 20.00 -7.72
CA ASP A 99 11.41 20.70 -8.60
C ASP A 99 12.52 21.34 -7.75
N ALA A 100 13.78 21.10 -8.12
CA ALA A 100 14.96 21.55 -7.38
C ALA A 100 15.22 23.08 -7.48
N LYS A 101 14.18 23.89 -7.68
CA LYS A 101 14.26 25.35 -7.85
C LYS A 101 13.56 26.18 -6.78
N ASP A 102 13.04 25.55 -5.72
CA ASP A 102 12.59 26.22 -4.50
C ASP A 102 13.49 25.89 -3.30
#